data_AF-A0A9D7CID0-F1
#
_entry.id   AF-A0A9D7CID0-F1
#
_cell.length_a   1.000
_cell.length_b   1.000
_cell.length_c   1.000
_cell.angle_alpha   90.00
_cell.angle_beta   90.00
_cell.angle_gamma   90.00
#
_symmetry.space_group_name_H-M   'P 1'
#
loop_
_entity.id
_entity.type
_entity.pdbx_description
1 polymer ?
#
loop_
_entity_poly.entity_id
_entity_poly.type
_entity_poly.pdbx_seq_one_letter_code
_entity_poly.pdbx_strand_id
1 'polypeptide(L)'
;MVSRHPLREGVVAGFLGASAIAVWTFGVDALVDRAGVTAALLGAWIYHALGVGFGGRGFAIHVVTWLVTLYVGMMAIGTIVSAVYNRAERKPSFALALIVLVALFELILLNLTGLASRNPVFGGSAWLYGLVGNLLGALAMGRYLWRRHHPEAKWDWERSNDQHFHSGPSKA
;
A
#
# COMPACT_ATOMS: atom_id res chain seq x y z
N MET A 1 -3.26 27.91 7.49
CA MET A 1 -3.92 26.59 7.68
C MET A 1 -3.75 25.79 6.39
N VAL A 2 -2.93 24.74 6.39
CA VAL A 2 -2.74 23.89 5.19
C VAL A 2 -4.06 23.16 4.93
N SER A 3 -4.65 23.29 3.75
CA SER A 3 -5.84 22.53 3.35
C SER A 3 -5.48 21.03 3.27
N ARG A 4 -5.75 20.30 4.36
CA ARG A 4 -5.52 18.85 4.49
C ARG A 4 -6.67 18.10 3.82
N HIS A 5 -6.61 17.92 2.51
CA HIS A 5 -7.63 17.15 1.78
C HIS A 5 -7.24 15.66 1.77
N PRO A 6 -7.95 14.77 2.50
CA PRO A 6 -7.56 13.37 2.64
C PRO A 6 -7.42 12.65 1.29
N LEU A 7 -8.27 13.00 0.31
CA LEU A 7 -8.16 12.47 -1.04
C LEU A 7 -6.82 12.81 -1.70
N ARG A 8 -6.37 14.07 -1.65
CA ARG A 8 -5.14 14.50 -2.33
C ARG A 8 -3.92 13.86 -1.68
N GLU A 9 -3.86 13.88 -0.35
CA GLU A 9 -2.73 13.30 0.38
C GLU A 9 -2.68 11.79 0.22
N GLY A 10 -3.82 11.13 0.26
CA GLY A 10 -3.91 9.70 0.05
C GLY A 10 -3.58 9.25 -1.36
N VAL A 11 -4.02 9.97 -2.40
CA VAL A 11 -3.64 9.69 -3.79
C VAL A 11 -2.13 9.81 -3.97
N VAL A 12 -1.50 10.86 -3.44
CA VAL A 12 -0.03 11.04 -3.52
C VAL A 12 0.70 9.94 -2.74
N ALA A 13 0.24 9.62 -1.53
CA ALA A 13 0.81 8.52 -0.75
C ALA A 13 0.74 7.21 -1.54
N GLY A 14 -0.45 6.85 -2.03
CA GLY A 14 -0.67 5.64 -2.81
C GLY A 14 0.17 5.56 -4.08
N PHE A 15 0.32 6.68 -4.79
CA PHE A 15 1.19 6.77 -5.97
C PHE A 15 2.66 6.48 -5.63
N LEU A 16 3.18 7.03 -4.51
CA LEU A 16 4.52 6.75 -4.03
C LEU A 16 4.69 5.28 -3.64
N GLY A 17 3.70 4.71 -2.96
CA GLY A 17 3.68 3.29 -2.60
C GLY A 17 3.72 2.37 -3.84
N ALA A 18 2.87 2.65 -4.83
CA ALA A 18 2.85 1.93 -6.11
C ALA A 18 4.18 2.04 -6.86
N SER A 19 4.78 3.23 -6.87
CA SER A 19 6.08 3.47 -7.52
C SER A 19 7.19 2.65 -6.88
N ALA A 20 7.23 2.61 -5.54
CA ALA A 20 8.22 1.83 -4.79
C ALA A 20 8.09 0.32 -5.07
N ILE A 21 6.84 -0.20 -5.05
CA ILE A 21 6.57 -1.60 -5.38
C ILE A 21 6.99 -1.91 -6.83
N ALA A 22 6.60 -1.06 -7.78
CA ALA A 22 6.92 -1.26 -9.19
C ALA A 22 8.43 -1.28 -9.44
N VAL A 23 9.16 -0.28 -8.93
CA VAL A 23 10.63 -0.20 -9.07
C VAL A 23 11.30 -1.42 -8.45
N TRP A 24 10.86 -1.85 -7.27
CA TRP A 24 11.38 -3.06 -6.64
C TRP A 24 11.13 -4.31 -7.50
N THR A 25 9.90 -4.53 -7.97
CA THR A 25 9.55 -5.70 -8.78
C THR A 25 10.34 -5.74 -10.09
N PHE A 26 10.43 -4.63 -10.82
CA PHE A 26 11.24 -4.56 -12.03
C PHE A 26 12.73 -4.71 -11.75
N GLY A 27 13.21 -4.19 -10.62
CA GLY A 27 14.60 -4.35 -10.19
C GLY A 27 14.95 -5.82 -9.94
N VAL A 28 14.13 -6.54 -9.16
CA VAL A 28 14.32 -7.98 -8.91
C VAL A 28 14.24 -8.77 -10.21
N ASP A 29 13.30 -8.45 -11.09
CA ASP A 29 13.17 -9.11 -12.39
C ASP A 29 14.41 -8.88 -13.27
N ALA A 30 14.94 -7.66 -13.29
CA ALA A 30 16.15 -7.32 -14.05
C ALA A 30 17.40 -8.03 -13.53
N LEU A 31 17.52 -8.23 -12.20
CA LEU A 31 18.64 -8.94 -11.57
C LEU A 31 18.68 -10.44 -11.92
N VAL A 32 17.61 -11.00 -12.47
CA VAL A 32 17.49 -12.41 -12.87
C VAL A 32 17.21 -12.53 -14.39
N ASP A 33 17.62 -11.51 -15.17
CA ASP A 33 17.48 -11.46 -16.63
C ASP A 33 16.06 -11.71 -17.16
N ARG A 34 15.05 -11.31 -16.38
CA ARG A 34 13.63 -11.56 -16.66
C ARG A 34 12.75 -10.33 -16.46
N ALA A 35 13.28 -9.17 -16.86
CA ALA A 35 12.63 -7.86 -16.72
C ALA A 35 11.15 -7.90 -17.13
N GLY A 36 10.25 -7.68 -16.16
CA GLY A 36 8.80 -7.59 -16.38
C GLY A 36 8.05 -8.92 -16.40
N VAL A 37 8.71 -10.06 -16.23
CA VAL A 37 8.04 -11.38 -16.17
C VAL A 37 7.10 -11.46 -14.97
N THR A 38 7.50 -10.96 -13.80
CA THR A 38 6.63 -10.93 -12.62
C THR A 38 5.41 -10.05 -12.87
N ALA A 39 5.63 -8.85 -13.43
CA ALA A 39 4.56 -7.93 -13.78
C ALA A 39 3.58 -8.55 -14.79
N ALA A 40 4.09 -9.23 -15.82
CA ALA A 40 3.25 -9.90 -16.81
C ALA A 40 2.45 -11.08 -16.21
N LEU A 41 3.03 -11.85 -15.30
CA LEU A 41 2.33 -12.94 -14.63
C LEU A 41 1.21 -12.43 -13.72
N LEU A 42 1.47 -11.38 -12.93
CA LEU A 42 0.44 -10.75 -12.11
C LEU A 42 -0.66 -10.13 -12.97
N GLY A 43 -0.31 -9.54 -14.11
CA GLY A 43 -1.27 -9.04 -15.11
C GLY A 43 -2.15 -10.14 -15.68
N ALA A 44 -1.56 -11.28 -16.08
CA ALA A 44 -2.30 -12.44 -16.57
C ALA A 44 -3.24 -13.00 -15.50
N TRP A 45 -2.82 -13.00 -14.25
CA TRP A 45 -3.64 -13.43 -13.13
C TRP A 45 -4.86 -12.52 -12.91
N ILE A 46 -4.71 -11.20 -13.04
CA ILE A 46 -5.85 -10.26 -12.98
C ILE A 46 -6.91 -10.63 -14.01
N TYR A 47 -6.50 -10.88 -15.25
CA TYR A 47 -7.42 -11.27 -16.31
C TYR A 47 -8.11 -12.62 -16.04
N HIS A 48 -7.38 -13.58 -15.49
CA HIS A 48 -7.96 -14.84 -15.05
C HIS A 48 -8.98 -14.65 -13.92
N ALA A 49 -8.67 -13.81 -12.93
CA ALA A 49 -9.59 -13.47 -11.85
C ALA A 49 -10.86 -12.76 -12.35
N LEU A 50 -10.76 -12.02 -13.46
CA LEU A 50 -11.88 -11.38 -14.14
C LEU A 50 -12.65 -12.31 -15.11
N GLY A 51 -12.28 -13.59 -15.19
CA GLY A 51 -12.98 -14.58 -16.04
C GLY A 51 -12.73 -14.44 -17.55
N VAL A 52 -11.79 -13.57 -17.97
CA VAL A 52 -11.48 -13.31 -19.39
C VAL A 52 -10.33 -14.16 -19.93
N GLY A 53 -10.02 -15.28 -19.26
CA GLY A 53 -9.04 -16.27 -19.69
C GLY A 53 -7.57 -15.92 -19.40
N PHE A 54 -6.76 -16.96 -19.18
CA PHE A 54 -5.32 -16.90 -18.92
C PHE A 54 -4.55 -16.99 -20.24
N GLY A 55 -4.51 -15.93 -21.05
CA GLY A 55 -3.74 -15.90 -22.30
C GLY A 55 -4.39 -15.12 -23.45
N GLY A 56 -3.73 -15.12 -24.61
CA GLY A 56 -4.22 -14.47 -25.84
C GLY A 56 -3.90 -12.98 -25.99
N ARG A 57 -3.23 -12.38 -25.00
CA ARG A 57 -2.77 -10.98 -25.04
C ARG A 57 -1.24 -10.93 -25.03
N GLY A 58 -0.67 -9.89 -25.65
CA GLY A 58 0.78 -9.69 -25.68
C GLY A 58 1.37 -9.48 -24.27
N PHE A 59 2.65 -9.77 -24.10
CA PHE A 59 3.40 -9.58 -22.85
C PHE A 59 3.23 -8.15 -22.30
N ALA A 60 3.39 -7.14 -23.15
CA ALA A 60 3.26 -5.73 -22.77
C ALA A 60 1.88 -5.37 -22.20
N ILE A 61 0.81 -5.97 -22.72
CA ILE A 61 -0.56 -5.74 -22.23
C ILE A 61 -0.65 -6.21 -20.78
N HIS A 62 -0.15 -7.40 -20.46
CA HIS A 62 -0.18 -7.92 -19.10
C HIS A 62 0.62 -7.04 -18.12
N VAL A 63 1.80 -6.57 -18.52
CA VAL A 63 2.61 -5.64 -17.70
C VAL A 63 1.84 -4.35 -17.43
N VAL A 64 1.22 -3.76 -18.47
CA VAL A 64 0.41 -2.54 -18.34
C VAL A 64 -0.81 -2.78 -17.45
N THR A 65 -1.51 -3.90 -17.59
CA THR A 65 -2.65 -4.26 -16.75
C THR A 65 -2.24 -4.30 -15.28
N TRP A 66 -1.14 -4.97 -14.96
CA TRP A 66 -0.64 -5.02 -13.59
C TRP A 66 -0.28 -3.63 -13.06
N LEU A 67 0.44 -2.81 -13.84
CA LEU A 67 0.78 -1.45 -13.45
C LEU A 67 -0.46 -0.61 -13.17
N VAL A 68 -1.44 -0.60 -14.07
CA VAL A 68 -2.67 0.18 -13.89
C VAL A 68 -3.42 -0.28 -12.63
N THR A 69 -3.59 -1.59 -12.46
CA THR A 69 -4.26 -2.15 -11.27
C THR A 69 -3.50 -1.81 -9.98
N LEU A 70 -2.17 -1.91 -9.98
CA LEU A 70 -1.32 -1.56 -8.85
C LEU A 70 -1.52 -0.09 -8.46
N TYR A 71 -1.40 0.84 -9.40
CA TYR A 71 -1.53 2.26 -9.11
C TYR A 71 -2.93 2.63 -8.64
N VAL A 72 -3.97 2.12 -9.31
CA VAL A 72 -5.37 2.38 -8.92
C VAL A 72 -5.65 1.84 -7.51
N GLY A 73 -5.27 0.59 -7.24
CA GLY A 73 -5.45 -0.04 -5.93
C GLY A 73 -4.71 0.71 -4.82
N MET A 74 -3.45 1.06 -5.05
CA MET A 74 -2.63 1.77 -4.07
C MET A 74 -3.12 3.21 -3.83
N MET A 75 -3.61 3.92 -4.84
CA MET A 75 -4.22 5.24 -4.66
C MET A 75 -5.52 5.17 -3.84
N ALA A 76 -6.34 4.14 -4.05
CA ALA A 76 -7.53 3.90 -3.22
C ALA A 76 -7.13 3.59 -1.77
N ILE A 77 -6.15 2.73 -1.56
CA ILE A 77 -5.63 2.40 -0.23
C ILE A 77 -5.01 3.61 0.44
N GLY A 78 -4.17 4.37 -0.26
CA GLY A 78 -3.57 5.60 0.26
C GLY A 78 -4.63 6.60 0.70
N THR A 79 -5.74 6.70 -0.04
CA THR A 79 -6.92 7.49 0.36
C THR A 79 -7.53 7.01 1.66
N ILE A 80 -7.73 5.70 1.82
CA ILE A 80 -8.23 5.10 3.08
C ILE A 80 -7.24 5.37 4.22
N VAL A 81 -5.95 5.13 4.00
CA VAL A 81 -4.88 5.34 4.99
C VAL A 81 -4.84 6.81 5.44
N SER A 82 -4.87 7.77 4.51
CA SER A 82 -4.90 9.20 4.83
C SER A 82 -6.17 9.57 5.60
N ALA A 83 -7.32 9.04 5.20
CA ALA A 83 -8.59 9.24 5.90
C ALA A 83 -8.57 8.68 7.34
N VAL A 84 -7.94 7.52 7.58
CA VAL A 84 -7.78 6.94 8.91
C VAL A 84 -6.75 7.73 9.72
N TYR A 85 -5.64 8.14 9.11
CA TYR A 85 -4.59 8.94 9.74
C TYR A 85 -5.14 10.26 10.29
N ASN A 86 -5.94 10.97 9.50
CA ASN A 86 -6.57 12.23 9.92
C ASN A 86 -7.56 12.05 11.08
N ARG A 87 -8.15 10.85 11.21
CA ARG A 87 -9.00 10.48 12.35
C ARG A 87 -8.17 10.08 13.57
N ALA A 88 -7.03 9.42 13.34
CA ALA A 88 -6.10 9.01 14.39
C ALA A 88 -5.49 10.19 15.14
N GLU A 89 -5.26 11.34 14.48
CA GLU A 89 -4.84 12.59 15.15
C GLU A 89 -5.82 13.03 16.25
N ARG A 90 -7.11 12.67 16.15
CA ARG A 90 -8.15 13.03 17.13
C ARG A 90 -8.46 11.90 18.12
N LYS A 91 -8.14 10.66 17.75
CA LYS A 91 -8.47 9.45 18.50
C LYS A 91 -7.32 8.44 18.36
N PRO A 92 -6.45 8.29 19.39
CA PRO A 92 -5.26 7.44 19.33
C PRO A 92 -5.56 5.97 18.98
N SER A 93 -6.76 5.48 19.31
CA SER A 93 -7.21 4.12 19.00
C SER A 93 -7.23 3.79 17.50
N PHE A 94 -7.34 4.79 16.62
CA PHE A 94 -7.27 4.57 15.17
C PHE A 94 -5.83 4.36 14.65
N ALA A 95 -4.80 4.62 15.45
CA ALA A 95 -3.42 4.26 15.09
C ALA A 95 -3.26 2.74 14.98
N LEU A 96 -3.93 1.97 15.84
CA LEU A 96 -3.98 0.50 15.73
C LEU A 96 -4.69 0.06 14.44
N ALA A 97 -5.73 0.79 14.01
CA ALA A 97 -6.42 0.49 12.76
C ALA A 97 -5.50 0.66 11.54
N LEU A 98 -4.53 1.58 11.56
CA LEU A 98 -3.51 1.69 10.52
C LEU A 98 -2.60 0.45 10.47
N ILE A 99 -2.15 -0.03 11.63
CA ILE A 99 -1.30 -1.23 11.72
C ILE A 99 -2.05 -2.45 11.20
N VAL A 100 -3.31 -2.62 11.61
CA VAL A 100 -4.17 -3.72 11.15
C VAL A 100 -4.44 -3.62 9.64
N LEU A 101 -4.69 -2.42 9.13
CA LEU A 101 -4.92 -2.20 7.69
C LEU A 101 -3.69 -2.59 6.87
N VAL A 102 -2.49 -2.20 7.31
CA VAL A 102 -1.22 -2.60 6.68
C VAL A 102 -1.05 -4.11 6.75
N ALA A 103 -1.30 -4.74 7.89
CA ALA A 103 -1.16 -6.19 8.06
C ALA A 103 -2.14 -6.99 7.18
N LEU A 104 -3.40 -6.57 7.09
CA LEU A 104 -4.41 -7.21 6.24
C LEU A 104 -4.07 -7.05 4.75
N PHE A 105 -3.61 -5.86 4.37
CA PHE A 105 -3.19 -5.60 2.99
C PHE A 105 -1.99 -6.46 2.59
N GLU A 106 -1.00 -6.57 3.49
CA GLU A 106 0.16 -7.44 3.33
C GLU A 106 -0.28 -8.90 3.12
N LEU A 107 -1.22 -9.40 3.93
CA LEU A 107 -1.73 -10.76 3.80
C LEU A 107 -2.39 -11.03 2.44
N ILE A 108 -3.17 -10.07 1.93
CA ILE A 108 -3.84 -10.20 0.63
C ILE A 108 -2.79 -10.26 -0.49
N LEU A 109 -1.82 -9.34 -0.49
CA LEU A 109 -0.79 -9.29 -1.52
C LEU A 109 0.17 -10.49 -1.44
N LEU A 110 0.54 -10.92 -0.24
CA LEU A 110 1.35 -12.12 -0.04
C LEU A 110 0.67 -13.36 -0.59
N ASN A 111 -0.65 -13.50 -0.39
CA ASN A 111 -1.43 -14.58 -1.00
C ASN A 111 -1.37 -14.51 -2.53
N LEU A 112 -1.54 -13.32 -3.14
CA LEU A 112 -1.42 -13.17 -4.59
C LEU A 112 -0.04 -13.61 -5.11
N THR A 113 1.05 -13.22 -4.45
CA THR A 113 2.41 -13.68 -4.80
C THR A 113 2.69 -15.14 -4.48
N GLY A 114 2.10 -15.70 -3.42
CA GLY A 114 2.20 -17.12 -3.05
C GLY A 114 1.40 -18.04 -3.97
N LEU A 115 0.32 -17.55 -4.56
CA LEU A 115 -0.37 -18.26 -5.65
C LEU A 115 0.48 -18.26 -6.93
N ALA A 116 1.21 -17.18 -7.20
CA ALA A 116 2.19 -17.12 -8.30
C ALA A 116 3.43 -18.01 -8.07
N SER A 117 3.78 -18.30 -6.81
CA SER A 117 4.92 -19.15 -6.44
C SER A 117 4.70 -20.65 -6.69
N ARG A 118 3.49 -21.07 -7.08
CA ARG A 118 3.25 -22.42 -7.61
C ARG A 118 3.81 -22.62 -9.01
N ASN A 119 4.27 -21.54 -9.66
CA ASN A 119 4.96 -21.60 -10.93
C ASN A 119 6.45 -21.94 -10.69
N PRO A 120 7.04 -22.95 -11.37
CA PRO A 120 8.43 -23.38 -11.19
C PRO A 120 9.49 -22.27 -11.35
N VAL A 121 9.13 -21.11 -11.90
CA VAL A 121 10.00 -19.96 -12.18
C VAL A 121 10.44 -19.17 -10.93
N PHE A 122 9.67 -19.18 -9.84
CA PHE A 122 9.99 -18.35 -8.65
C PHE A 122 10.50 -19.13 -7.44
N GLY A 123 10.36 -20.46 -7.46
CA GLY A 123 10.70 -21.31 -6.31
C GLY A 123 9.99 -20.88 -5.02
N GLY A 124 10.43 -21.43 -3.89
CA GLY A 124 9.87 -21.13 -2.56
C GLY A 124 10.10 -19.70 -2.04
N SER A 125 10.77 -18.82 -2.79
CA SER A 125 11.19 -17.48 -2.35
C SER A 125 10.40 -16.33 -2.97
N ALA A 126 9.45 -16.58 -3.87
CA ALA A 126 8.62 -15.53 -4.52
C ALA A 126 7.93 -14.60 -3.51
N TRP A 127 7.43 -15.19 -2.42
CA TRP A 127 6.71 -14.47 -1.38
C TRP A 127 7.60 -13.46 -0.64
N LEU A 128 8.91 -13.74 -0.49
CA LEU A 128 9.86 -12.81 0.13
C LEU A 128 10.04 -11.57 -0.75
N TYR A 129 10.15 -11.74 -2.06
CA TYR A 129 10.27 -10.60 -2.97
C TYR A 129 9.00 -9.74 -2.98
N GLY A 130 7.83 -10.38 -2.92
CA GLY A 130 6.55 -9.69 -2.75
C GLY A 130 6.48 -8.90 -1.44
N LEU A 131 6.82 -9.55 -0.33
CA LEU A 131 6.86 -8.95 1.01
C LEU A 131 7.73 -7.69 1.04
N VAL A 132 8.96 -7.77 0.54
CA VAL A 132 9.89 -6.63 0.55
C VAL A 132 9.33 -5.47 -0.26
N GLY A 133 8.74 -5.74 -1.43
CA GLY A 133 8.10 -4.70 -2.25
C GLY A 133 6.99 -3.97 -1.50
N ASN A 134 6.13 -4.72 -0.82
CA ASN A 134 5.02 -4.15 -0.06
C ASN A 134 5.50 -3.32 1.14
N LEU A 135 6.50 -3.81 1.88
CA LEU A 135 7.10 -3.08 3.00
C LEU A 135 7.72 -1.77 2.52
N LEU A 136 8.41 -1.76 1.36
CA LEU A 136 8.92 -0.53 0.75
C LEU A 136 7.78 0.43 0.38
N GLY A 137 6.69 -0.08 -0.19
CA GLY A 137 5.51 0.71 -0.51
C GLY A 137 4.86 1.33 0.72
N ALA A 138 4.63 0.53 1.76
CA ALA A 138 4.07 0.97 3.03
C ALA A 138 4.97 2.01 3.72
N LEU A 139 6.29 1.80 3.70
CA LEU A 139 7.26 2.74 4.24
C LEU A 139 7.25 4.08 3.48
N ALA A 140 7.17 4.04 2.15
CA ALA A 140 7.09 5.25 1.32
C ALA A 140 5.82 6.06 1.64
N MET A 141 4.67 5.38 1.71
CA MET A 141 3.38 5.98 2.07
C MET A 141 3.40 6.59 3.47
N GLY A 142 3.82 5.79 4.46
CA GLY A 142 3.87 6.18 5.86
C GLY A 142 4.82 7.35 6.10
N ARG A 143 6.00 7.32 5.48
CA ARG A 143 6.99 8.42 5.57
C ARG A 143 6.46 9.72 4.97
N TYR A 144 5.74 9.65 3.84
CA TYR A 144 5.12 10.82 3.23
C TYR A 144 4.03 11.42 4.14
N LEU A 145 3.09 10.60 4.62
CA LEU A 145 2.01 11.06 5.48
C LEU A 145 2.54 11.62 6.81
N TRP A 146 3.52 10.95 7.42
CA TRP A 146 4.18 11.40 8.64
C TRP A 146 4.81 12.78 8.47
N ARG A 147 5.62 12.99 7.43
CA ARG A 147 6.26 14.29 7.16
C ARG A 147 5.25 15.39 6.90
N ARG A 148 4.08 15.04 6.37
CA ARG A 148 3.04 16.03 6.07
C ARG A 148 2.27 16.48 7.31
N HIS A 149 2.07 15.58 8.27
CA HIS A 149 1.32 15.86 9.49
C HIS A 149 2.20 16.30 10.67
N HIS A 150 3.46 15.83 10.72
CA HIS A 150 4.44 16.13 11.75
C HIS A 150 5.71 16.73 11.15
N PRO A 151 5.66 17.99 10.65
CA PRO A 151 6.85 18.66 10.11
C PRO A 151 7.95 18.84 11.16
N GLU A 152 7.58 18.92 12.45
CA GLU A 152 8.51 19.04 13.58
C GLU A 152 8.93 17.68 14.17
N ALA A 153 8.52 16.57 13.54
CA ALA A 153 8.80 15.19 13.94
C ALA A 153 8.38 14.78 15.37
N LYS A 154 7.62 15.61 16.08
CA LYS A 154 7.06 15.29 17.40
C LYS A 154 5.59 14.89 17.26
N TRP A 155 5.26 13.69 17.74
CA TRP A 155 3.88 13.32 18.00
C TRP A 155 3.53 13.79 19.40
N ASP A 156 2.65 14.78 19.50
CA ASP A 156 2.25 15.37 20.78
C ASP A 156 1.16 14.52 21.44
N TRP A 157 1.60 13.43 22.08
CA TRP A 157 0.72 12.46 22.75
C TRP A 157 -0.11 13.09 23.86
N GLU A 158 0.48 14.03 24.60
CA GLU A 158 -0.11 14.68 25.78
C GLU A 158 -1.38 15.45 25.38
N ARG A 159 -1.29 16.34 24.38
CA ARG A 159 -2.45 17.12 23.92
C ARG A 159 -3.62 16.28 23.40
N SER A 160 -3.34 15.10 22.83
CA SER A 160 -4.37 14.22 22.25
C SER A 160 -5.17 13.44 23.30
N ASN A 161 -4.55 13.12 24.44
CA ASN A 161 -5.21 12.41 25.54
C ASN A 161 -5.99 13.38 26.45
N ASP A 162 -5.44 14.56 26.73
CA ASP A 162 -6.02 15.50 27.70
C ASP A 162 -7.42 15.99 27.30
N GLN A 163 -7.69 16.14 26.00
CA GLN A 163 -9.01 16.54 25.49
C GLN A 163 -10.11 15.49 25.69
N HIS A 164 -9.76 14.20 25.86
CA HIS A 164 -10.75 13.13 26.04
C HIS A 164 -11.13 12.90 27.51
N PHE A 165 -10.22 13.16 28.44
CA PHE A 165 -10.44 12.89 29.87
C PHE A 165 -10.96 14.11 30.65
N HIS A 166 -10.76 15.33 30.16
CA HIS A 166 -11.20 16.54 30.84
C HIS A 166 -12.58 17.08 30.41
N SER A 167 -13.24 16.47 29.42
CA SER A 167 -14.63 16.78 29.07
C SER A 167 -15.64 15.95 29.88
N GLY A 168 -15.47 15.91 31.22
CA GLY A 168 -16.50 15.41 32.13
C GLY A 168 -17.64 16.43 32.23
N PRO A 169 -18.90 16.00 32.43
CA PRO A 169 -20.04 16.92 32.44
C PRO A 169 -19.84 18.00 33.50
N SER A 170 -19.84 19.26 33.05
CA SER A 170 -19.97 20.42 33.92
C SER A 170 -21.23 20.22 34.74
N LYS A 171 -21.08 19.95 36.03
CA LYS A 171 -22.20 19.87 36.96
C LYS A 171 -22.91 21.22 36.93
N ALA A 172 -24.14 21.22 36.43
CA ALA A 172 -25.09 22.30 36.59
C ALA A 172 -25.65 22.29 38.02
#